data_AF-A0A7D9J6K9-F1
#
_entry.id   AF-A0A7D9J6K9-F1
#
_cell.length_a   1.000
_cell.length_b   1.000
_cell.length_c   1.000
_cell.angle_alpha   90.00
_cell.angle_beta   90.00
_cell.angle_gamma   90.00
#
_symmetry.space_group_name_H-M   'P 1'
#
loop_
_entity.id
_entity.type
_entity.pdbx_description
1 polymer ?
#
loop_
_entity_poly.entity_id
_entity_poly.type
_entity_poly.pdbx_seq_one_letter_code
_entity_poly.pdbx_strand_id
1 'polypeptide(L)'
;MASTDDDMIKKRLLIDGEGVGDDRKIQTLLKTFLKWFNNTDGSEDEKNILYNKMLILLSQCDFNIGKTSQVYEMNQREMKNYKKLYEEIGKILYMPPHR
;
A
#
# COMPACT_ATOMS: atom_id res chain seq x y z
N MET A 1 -22.87 -18.84 -11.53
CA MET A 1 -21.42 -18.81 -11.87
C MET A 1 -20.82 -17.41 -11.83
N ALA A 2 -21.59 -16.31 -11.91
CA ALA A 2 -21.06 -14.95 -11.79
C ALA A 2 -20.49 -14.58 -10.39
N SER A 3 -20.96 -15.22 -9.30
CA SER A 3 -20.50 -14.89 -7.95
C SER A 3 -19.03 -15.24 -7.66
N THR A 4 -18.43 -16.17 -8.38
CA THR A 4 -17.05 -16.61 -8.12
C THR A 4 -16.03 -15.65 -8.73
N ASP A 5 -16.31 -15.11 -9.91
CA ASP A 5 -15.42 -14.18 -10.61
C ASP A 5 -15.41 -12.80 -9.92
N ASP A 6 -16.56 -12.30 -9.50
CA ASP A 6 -16.65 -11.04 -8.73
C ASP A 6 -15.89 -11.13 -7.39
N ASP A 7 -15.97 -12.27 -6.71
CA ASP A 7 -15.24 -12.49 -5.46
C ASP A 7 -13.73 -12.59 -5.70
N MET A 8 -13.30 -13.21 -6.81
CA MET A 8 -11.90 -13.20 -7.22
C MET A 8 -11.40 -11.80 -7.57
N ILE A 9 -12.19 -11.00 -8.29
CA ILE A 9 -11.86 -9.62 -8.64
C ILE A 9 -11.78 -8.74 -7.38
N LYS A 10 -12.72 -8.87 -6.43
CA LYS A 10 -12.67 -8.15 -5.15
C LYS A 10 -11.45 -8.52 -4.31
N LYS A 11 -11.17 -9.82 -4.18
CA LYS A 11 -9.96 -10.29 -3.47
C LYS A 11 -8.71 -9.77 -4.15
N ARG A 12 -8.68 -9.80 -5.48
CA ARG A 12 -7.55 -9.28 -6.24
C ARG A 12 -7.40 -7.77 -6.11
N LEU A 13 -8.47 -6.98 -6.11
CA LEU A 13 -8.40 -5.54 -5.85
C LEU A 13 -7.97 -5.21 -4.42
N LEU A 14 -8.40 -6.00 -3.44
CA LEU A 14 -7.99 -5.89 -2.04
C LEU A 14 -6.51 -6.22 -1.83
N ILE A 15 -5.98 -7.19 -2.58
CA ILE A 15 -4.57 -7.61 -2.55
C ILE A 15 -3.71 -6.68 -3.41
N ASP A 16 -4.14 -6.40 -4.65
CA ASP A 16 -3.35 -5.71 -5.67
C ASP A 16 -3.30 -4.20 -5.42
N GLY A 17 -4.34 -3.60 -4.83
CA GLY A 17 -4.43 -2.20 -4.35
C GLY A 17 -3.36 -1.24 -4.88
N GLU A 18 -2.59 -0.62 -3.97
CA GLU A 18 -1.29 0.01 -4.32
C GLU A 18 -0.11 -1.00 -4.24
N GLY A 19 -0.32 -2.19 -3.67
CA GLY A 19 0.73 -3.16 -3.32
C GLY A 19 1.53 -3.71 -4.51
N VAL A 20 0.91 -3.85 -5.70
CA VAL A 20 1.63 -4.29 -6.92
C VAL A 20 2.67 -3.25 -7.36
N GLY A 21 2.42 -1.97 -7.11
CA GLY A 21 3.37 -0.89 -7.40
C GLY A 21 4.60 -0.97 -6.50
N ASP A 22 4.39 -1.31 -5.23
CA ASP A 22 5.46 -1.41 -4.23
C ASP A 22 6.34 -2.64 -4.44
N ASP A 23 5.74 -3.79 -4.74
CA ASP A 23 6.47 -5.01 -5.10
C ASP A 23 7.40 -4.78 -6.30
N ARG A 24 6.94 -4.05 -7.33
CA ARG A 24 7.77 -3.69 -8.50
C ARG A 24 8.94 -2.80 -8.12
N LYS A 25 8.75 -1.87 -7.17
CA LYS A 25 9.82 -0.99 -6.68
C LYS A 25 10.88 -1.77 -5.90
N ILE A 26 10.45 -2.66 -4.99
CA ILE A 26 11.35 -3.55 -4.24
C ILE A 26 12.15 -4.45 -5.20
N GLN A 27 11.49 -5.04 -6.19
CA GLN A 27 12.17 -5.84 -7.22
C GLN A 27 13.19 -5.01 -8.02
N THR A 28 12.87 -3.75 -8.31
CA THR A 28 13.78 -2.84 -9.03
C THR A 28 14.98 -2.46 -8.18
N LEU A 29 14.79 -2.22 -6.88
CA LEU A 29 15.87 -1.99 -5.93
C LEU A 29 16.81 -3.20 -5.89
N LEU A 30 16.26 -4.41 -5.74
CA LEU A 30 17.04 -5.65 -5.70
C LEU A 30 17.85 -5.86 -6.99
N LYS A 31 17.23 -5.66 -8.16
CA LYS A 31 17.94 -5.75 -9.46
C LYS A 31 19.05 -4.70 -9.58
N THR A 32 18.82 -3.48 -9.10
CA THR A 32 19.82 -2.41 -9.11
C THR A 32 21.00 -2.76 -8.19
N PHE A 33 20.72 -3.33 -7.02
CA PHE A 33 21.73 -3.84 -6.10
C PHE A 33 22.57 -4.95 -6.72
N LEU A 34 21.94 -5.98 -7.30
CA LEU A 34 22.67 -7.06 -7.96
C LEU A 34 23.52 -6.54 -9.13
N LYS A 35 23.04 -5.55 -9.87
CA LYS A 35 23.81 -4.91 -10.94
C LYS A 35 25.02 -4.16 -10.36
N TRP A 36 24.84 -3.38 -9.30
CA TRP A 36 25.93 -2.64 -8.66
C TRP A 36 26.98 -3.57 -8.06
N PHE A 37 26.54 -4.61 -7.35
CA PHE A 37 27.41 -5.59 -6.69
C PHE A 37 28.27 -6.38 -7.69
N ASN A 38 27.68 -6.80 -8.82
CA ASN A 38 28.38 -7.55 -9.85
C ASN A 38 29.16 -6.65 -10.83
N ASN A 39 29.15 -5.34 -10.65
CA ASN A 39 29.87 -4.42 -11.53
C ASN A 39 31.36 -4.37 -11.17
N THR A 40 32.12 -5.42 -11.48
CA THR A 40 33.55 -5.50 -11.14
C THR A 40 34.40 -4.53 -11.98
N ASP A 41 34.06 -4.39 -13.26
CA ASP A 41 34.89 -3.72 -14.27
C ASP A 41 34.38 -2.32 -14.66
N GLY A 42 33.26 -1.88 -14.09
CA GLY A 42 32.69 -0.56 -14.35
C GLY A 42 33.49 0.57 -13.73
N SER A 43 33.40 1.74 -14.35
CA SER A 43 34.00 2.98 -13.85
C SER A 43 33.47 3.32 -12.44
N GLU A 44 34.30 3.98 -11.64
CA GLU A 44 33.92 4.50 -10.33
C GLU A 44 32.68 5.41 -10.43
N ASP A 45 32.57 6.20 -11.50
CA ASP A 45 31.39 7.06 -11.74
C ASP A 45 30.12 6.23 -11.95
N GLU A 46 30.19 5.12 -12.68
CA GLU A 46 29.04 4.24 -12.92
C GLU A 46 28.61 3.54 -11.63
N LYS A 47 29.56 3.11 -10.80
CA LYS A 47 29.31 2.56 -9.47
C LYS A 47 28.61 3.59 -8.59
N ASN A 48 29.08 4.83 -8.59
CA ASN A 48 28.48 5.92 -7.82
C ASN A 48 27.06 6.28 -8.30
N ILE A 49 26.81 6.29 -9.61
CA ILE A 49 25.47 6.51 -10.15
C ILE A 49 24.49 5.41 -9.69
N LEU A 50 24.89 4.16 -9.80
CA LEU A 50 24.07 3.02 -9.37
C LEU A 50 23.84 3.02 -7.85
N TYR A 51 24.84 3.40 -7.06
CA TYR A 51 24.71 3.54 -5.61
C TYR A 51 23.69 4.63 -5.23
N ASN A 52 23.81 5.83 -5.80
CA ASN A 52 22.84 6.90 -5.57
C ASN A 52 21.43 6.50 -5.98
N LYS A 53 21.30 5.79 -7.11
CA LYS A 53 20.01 5.24 -7.55
C LYS A 53 19.41 4.28 -6.53
N MET A 54 20.21 3.42 -5.90
CA MET A 54 19.74 2.54 -4.83
C MET A 54 19.25 3.33 -3.61
N LEU A 55 19.97 4.37 -3.19
CA LEU A 55 19.56 5.22 -2.06
C LEU A 55 18.19 5.88 -2.31
N ILE A 56 17.97 6.39 -3.53
CA ILE A 56 16.68 6.98 -3.92
C ILE A 56 15.56 5.93 -3.87
N LEU A 57 15.80 4.74 -4.45
CA LEU A 57 14.82 3.65 -4.45
C LEU A 57 14.50 3.16 -3.04
N LEU A 58 15.50 3.09 -2.15
CA LEU A 58 15.31 2.74 -0.75
C LEU A 58 14.45 3.78 -0.03
N SER A 59 14.76 5.06 -0.16
CA SER A 59 13.97 6.15 0.42
C SER A 59 12.50 6.12 -0.05
N GLN A 60 12.27 5.79 -1.32
CA GLN A 60 10.91 5.63 -1.85
C GLN A 60 10.17 4.42 -1.24
N CYS A 61 10.87 3.31 -1.00
CA CYS A 61 10.28 2.15 -0.32
C CYS A 61 9.89 2.50 1.12
N ASP A 62 10.77 3.16 1.86
CA ASP A 62 10.51 3.59 3.24
C ASP A 62 9.29 4.53 3.31
N PHE A 63 9.24 5.51 2.41
CA PHE A 63 8.10 6.43 2.32
C PHE A 63 6.79 5.69 2.03
N ASN A 64 6.82 4.74 1.10
CA ASN A 64 5.62 3.98 0.72
C ASN A 64 5.12 3.09 1.86
N ILE A 65 6.02 2.45 2.62
CA ILE A 65 5.64 1.68 3.81
C ILE A 65 4.95 2.58 4.84
N GLY A 66 5.53 3.76 5.11
CA GLY A 66 4.93 4.75 6.01
C GLY A 66 3.55 5.21 5.54
N LYS A 67 3.40 5.52 4.25
CA LYS A 67 2.12 5.90 3.64
C LYS A 67 1.07 4.80 3.81
N THR A 68 1.41 3.55 3.51
CA THR A 68 0.48 2.41 3.63
C THR A 68 0.03 2.21 5.08
N SER A 69 0.94 2.37 6.04
CA SER A 69 0.61 2.33 7.47
C SER A 69 -0.38 3.44 7.86
N GLN A 70 -0.16 4.67 7.41
CA GLN A 70 -1.08 5.79 7.67
C GLN A 70 -2.46 5.61 7.03
N VAL A 71 -2.52 5.10 5.79
CA VAL A 71 -3.78 4.79 5.11
C VAL A 71 -4.53 3.70 5.86
N TYR A 72 -3.83 2.66 6.33
CA TYR A 72 -4.45 1.63 7.15
C TYR A 72 -5.07 2.21 8.43
N GLU A 73 -4.34 3.04 9.17
CA GLU A 73 -4.87 3.69 10.37
C GLU A 73 -6.07 4.60 10.08
N MET A 74 -6.03 5.35 8.97
CA MET A 74 -7.13 6.16 8.49
C MET A 74 -8.38 5.31 8.24
N ASN A 75 -8.25 4.23 7.47
CA ASN A 75 -9.34 3.31 7.15
C ASN A 75 -9.96 2.70 8.41
N GLN A 76 -9.14 2.35 9.41
CA GLN A 76 -9.61 1.83 10.69
C GLN A 76 -10.43 2.87 11.48
N ARG A 77 -10.03 4.14 11.45
CA ARG A 77 -10.79 5.24 12.08
C ARG A 77 -12.10 5.49 11.34
N GLU A 78 -12.08 5.53 10.01
CA GLU A 78 -13.29 5.68 9.21
C GLU A 78 -14.29 4.56 9.46
N MET A 79 -13.85 3.30 9.49
CA MET A 79 -14.72 2.17 9.79
C MET A 79 -15.38 2.29 11.17
N LYS A 80 -14.65 2.79 12.19
CA LYS A 80 -15.23 3.06 13.51
C LYS A 80 -16.28 4.17 13.44
N ASN A 81 -16.00 5.24 12.70
CA ASN A 81 -16.94 6.35 12.51
C ASN A 81 -18.21 5.90 11.80
N TYR A 82 -18.09 5.10 10.73
CA TYR A 82 -19.23 4.55 10.01
C TYR A 82 -20.10 3.65 10.88
N LYS A 83 -19.49 2.80 11.72
CA LYS A 83 -20.24 1.97 12.68
C LYS A 83 -21.00 2.82 13.70
N LYS A 84 -20.35 3.84 14.27
CA LYS A 84 -20.97 4.76 15.22
C LYS A 84 -22.16 5.50 14.60
N LEU A 85 -21.98 6.03 13.38
CA LEU A 85 -23.04 6.73 12.66
C LEU A 85 -24.24 5.80 12.40
N TYR A 86 -23.98 4.55 12.02
CA TYR A 86 -25.03 3.55 11.80
C TYR A 86 -25.84 3.27 13.07
N GLU A 87 -25.17 3.14 14.22
CA GLU A 87 -25.83 2.97 15.52
C GLU A 87 -26.66 4.19 15.93
N GLU A 88 -26.16 5.40 15.68
CA GLU A 88 -26.88 6.66 15.97
C GLU A 88 -28.14 6.80 15.12
N ILE A 89 -28.04 6.53 13.82
CA ILE A 89 -29.20 6.51 12.91
C ILE A 89 -30.22 5.47 13.36
N GLY A 90 -29.76 4.25 13.72
CA GLY A 90 -30.63 3.22 14.25
C GLY A 90 -31.39 3.68 15.51
N LYS A 91 -30.70 4.32 16.46
CA LYS A 91 -31.35 4.88 17.65
C LYS A 91 -32.41 5.91 17.29
N ILE A 92 -32.14 6.81 16.35
CA ILE A 92 -33.12 7.82 15.91
C ILE A 92 -34.36 7.16 15.30
N LEU A 93 -34.16 6.15 14.45
CA LEU A 93 -35.27 5.47 13.77
C LEU A 93 -36.12 4.58 14.70
N TYR A 94 -35.53 4.05 15.77
CA TYR A 94 -36.21 3.10 16.67
C TYR A 94 -36.56 3.70 18.04
N MET A 95 -36.31 4.99 18.29
CA MET A 95 -36.76 5.66 19.52
C MET A 95 -38.26 5.96 19.41
N PRO A 96 -39.10 5.48 20.36
CA PRO A 96 -40.52 5.78 20.33
C PRO A 96 -40.75 7.28 20.46
N PRO A 97 -41.71 7.87 19.72
CA PRO A 97 -42.01 9.29 19.85
C PRO A 97 -42.36 9.60 21.31
N HIS A 98 -41.68 10.58 21.90
CA HIS A 98 -42.05 11.13 23.20
C HIS A 98 -43.50 11.64 23.10
N ARG A 99 -44.42 10.91 23.75
CA ARG A 99 -45.79 11.38 24.02
C ARG A 99 -45.76 12.54 24.99
#